data_AF-A0A8J6WIJ4-F1
#
_entry.id   AF-A0A8J6WIJ4-F1
#
_cell.length_a   1.000
_cell.length_b   1.000
_cell.length_c   1.000
_cell.angle_alpha   90.00
_cell.angle_beta   90.00
_cell.angle_gamma   90.00
#
_symmetry.space_group_name_H-M   'P 1'
#
loop_
_entity.id
_entity.type
_entity.pdbx_description
1 polymer ?
#
loop_
_entity_poly.entity_id
_entity_poly.type
_entity_poly.pdbx_seq_one_letter_code
_entity_poly.pdbx_strand_id
1 'polypeptide(L)'
;MTFTPTHVLISRTKETPVQLVAGAQGYWLYTEVEAQKDTTPAFELRPKLGFYCRGHQVVGFSLQPLTARTAAHSEATQLAK
;
A
#
# COMPACT_ATOMS: atom_id res chain seq x y z
N MET A 1 5.54 8.87 13.83
CA MET A 1 6.29 9.06 12.57
C MET A 1 5.52 10.01 11.63
N THR A 2 6.17 10.82 10.79
CA THR A 2 5.45 11.61 9.77
C THR A 2 4.96 10.68 8.66
N PHE A 3 3.64 10.61 8.46
CA PHE A 3 3.04 9.79 7.42
C PHE A 3 3.29 10.40 6.04
N THR A 4 3.96 9.65 5.16
CA THR A 4 4.18 10.03 3.76
C THR A 4 3.76 8.86 2.89
N PRO A 5 2.53 8.87 2.33
CA PRO A 5 2.02 7.75 1.58
C PRO A 5 2.84 7.56 0.30
N THR A 6 3.29 6.33 0.06
CA THR A 6 4.08 5.97 -1.13
C THR A 6 3.26 5.12 -2.10
N HIS A 7 2.28 4.38 -1.58
CA HIS A 7 1.48 3.44 -2.34
C HIS A 7 0.01 3.50 -1.91
N VAL A 8 -0.85 2.87 -2.70
CA VAL A 8 -2.22 2.55 -2.34
C VAL A 8 -2.34 1.04 -2.20
N LEU A 9 -2.83 0.60 -1.05
CA LEU A 9 -3.28 -0.77 -0.82
C LEU A 9 -4.70 -0.90 -1.35
N ILE A 10 -4.88 -1.71 -2.38
CA ILE A 10 -6.16 -1.90 -3.08
C ILE A 10 -6.71 -3.26 -2.70
N SER A 11 -7.94 -3.25 -2.19
CA SER A 11 -8.76 -4.44 -1.93
C SER A 11 -9.99 -4.41 -2.84
N ARG A 12 -10.86 -5.43 -2.74
CA ARG A 12 -12.12 -5.49 -3.52
C ARG A 12 -13.07 -4.32 -3.27
N THR A 13 -13.06 -3.75 -2.06
CA THR A 13 -14.07 -2.76 -1.64
C THR A 13 -13.48 -1.40 -1.29
N LYS A 14 -12.15 -1.32 -1.17
CA LYS A 14 -11.49 -0.12 -0.65
C LYS A 14 -10.08 0.03 -1.19
N GLU A 15 -9.73 1.27 -1.49
CA GLU A 15 -8.38 1.75 -1.68
C GLU A 15 -7.93 2.50 -0.42
N THR A 16 -6.74 2.18 0.09
CA THR A 16 -6.20 2.81 1.30
C THR A 16 -4.78 3.29 1.04
N PRO A 17 -4.49 4.60 1.15
CA PRO A 17 -3.12 5.09 1.09
C PRO A 17 -2.28 4.48 2.21
N VAL A 18 -1.11 3.97 1.85
CA VAL A 18 -0.17 3.36 2.79
C VAL A 18 1.24 3.85 2.53
N GLN A 19 2.02 3.90 3.60
CA GLN A 19 3.44 4.12 3.56
C GLN A 19 4.16 2.78 3.70
N LEU A 20 4.92 2.42 2.67
CA LEU A 20 5.84 1.29 2.73
C LEU A 20 7.09 1.66 3.50
N VAL A 21 7.46 0.82 4.46
CA VAL A 21 8.70 0.91 5.23
C VAL A 21 9.38 -0.45 5.22
N ALA A 22 10.69 -0.50 5.00
CA ALA A 22 11.43 -1.76 5.05
C ALA A 22 11.37 -2.38 6.46
N GLY A 23 11.05 -3.68 6.53
CA GLY A 23 11.05 -4.49 7.74
C GLY A 23 12.02 -5.66 7.63
N ALA A 24 12.03 -6.54 8.64
CA ALA A 24 12.97 -7.66 8.69
C ALA A 24 12.72 -8.75 7.62
N GLN A 25 11.47 -9.00 7.25
CA GLN A 25 11.08 -10.06 6.30
C GLN A 25 10.46 -9.54 5.00
N GLY A 26 10.38 -8.21 4.85
CA GLY A 26 9.68 -7.58 3.74
C GLY A 26 9.43 -6.11 4.00
N TYR A 27 8.22 -5.66 3.71
CA TYR A 27 7.80 -4.28 3.89
C TYR A 27 6.61 -4.19 4.82
N TRP A 28 6.69 -3.33 5.80
CA TRP A 28 5.56 -2.93 6.63
C TRP A 28 4.69 -1.92 5.88
N LEU A 29 3.37 -2.12 5.95
CA LEU A 29 2.39 -1.24 5.33
C LEU A 29 1.70 -0.41 6.40
N TYR A 30 2.18 0.81 6.61
CA TYR A 30 1.57 1.73 7.56
C TYR A 30 0.39 2.45 6.92
N THR A 31 -0.78 2.37 7.53
CA THR A 31 -1.84 3.35 7.31
C THR A 31 -1.51 4.65 8.05
N GLU A 32 -2.18 5.74 7.67
CA GLU A 32 -2.02 7.02 8.35
C GLU A 32 -2.27 6.91 9.87
N VAL A 33 -3.34 6.21 10.25
CA VAL A 33 -3.72 6.02 11.67
C VAL A 33 -2.63 5.28 12.43
N GLU A 34 -2.05 4.23 11.84
CA GLU A 34 -0.97 3.45 12.46
C GLU A 34 0.32 4.27 12.59
N ALA A 35 0.66 5.07 11.58
CA ALA A 35 1.84 5.95 11.60
C ALA A 35 1.72 7.08 12.64
N GLN A 36 0.51 7.62 12.82
CA GLN A 36 0.22 8.66 13.82
C GLN A 36 0.24 8.10 15.25
N LYS A 37 -0.27 6.88 15.47
CA LYS A 37 -0.34 6.24 16.79
C LYS A 37 0.95 5.53 17.19
N ASP A 38 1.95 5.49 16.31
CA ASP A 38 3.21 4.78 16.50
C ASP A 38 3.02 3.29 16.84
N THR A 39 1.98 2.69 16.25
CA THR A 39 1.63 1.28 16.48
C THR A 39 2.24 0.38 15.43
N THR A 40 2.51 -0.88 15.78
CA THR A 40 2.91 -1.89 14.81
C THR A 40 1.82 -2.05 13.72
N PRO A 41 2.18 -1.94 12.44
CA PRO A 41 1.21 -2.02 11.35
C PRO A 41 0.66 -3.43 11.26
N ALA A 42 -0.64 -3.54 10.97
CA ALA A 42 -1.28 -4.83 10.86
C ALA A 42 -0.82 -5.59 9.61
N PHE A 43 -0.46 -4.88 8.54
CA PHE A 43 -0.14 -5.47 7.25
C PHE A 43 1.37 -5.49 6.94
N GLU A 44 1.79 -6.58 6.33
CA GLU A 44 3.14 -6.80 5.82
C GLU A 44 3.07 -7.32 4.38
N LEU A 45 3.93 -6.81 3.51
CA LEU A 45 4.19 -7.35 2.18
C LEU A 45 5.52 -8.09 2.21
N ARG A 46 5.48 -9.41 1.99
CA ARG A 46 6.68 -10.23 1.86
C ARG A 46 6.96 -10.50 0.39
N PRO A 47 8.11 -10.07 -0.16
CA PRO A 47 8.46 -10.35 -1.55
C PRO A 47 8.31 -11.84 -1.87
N LYS A 48 7.70 -12.17 -3.00
CA LYS A 48 7.39 -13.54 -3.46
C LYS A 48 6.34 -14.32 -2.65
N LEU A 49 6.06 -13.94 -1.40
CA LEU A 49 5.06 -14.61 -0.55
C LEU A 49 3.71 -13.88 -0.50
N GLY A 50 3.69 -12.59 -0.83
CA GLY A 50 2.47 -11.78 -0.90
C GLY A 50 2.16 -11.07 0.42
N PHE A 51 0.87 -10.84 0.68
CA PHE A 51 0.41 -10.02 1.79
C PHE A 51 0.11 -10.86 3.03
N TYR A 52 0.42 -10.28 4.19
CA TYR A 52 0.13 -10.83 5.49
C TYR A 52 -0.57 -9.79 6.34
N CYS A 53 -1.57 -10.22 7.11
CA CYS A 53 -2.20 -9.41 8.14
C CYS A 53 -2.00 -10.11 9.49
N ARG A 54 -1.26 -9.48 10.40
CA ARG A 54 -0.90 -10.02 11.73
C ARG A 54 -0.39 -11.47 11.65
N GLY A 55 0.53 -11.72 10.71
CA GLY A 55 1.15 -13.03 10.51
C GLY A 55 0.33 -14.05 9.68
N HIS A 56 -0.91 -13.73 9.30
CA HIS A 56 -1.74 -14.61 8.46
C HIS A 56 -1.69 -14.16 7.01
N GLN A 57 -1.41 -15.09 6.08
CA GLN A 57 -1.39 -14.78 4.66
C GLN A 57 -2.80 -14.41 4.18
N VAL A 58 -2.92 -13.33 3.42
CA VAL A 58 -4.18 -12.82 2.87
C VAL A 58 -4.06 -12.58 1.37
N VAL A 59 -5.19 -12.74 0.67
CA VAL A 59 -5.29 -12.61 -0.79
C VAL A 59 -6.30 -11.54 -1.18
N GLY A 60 -6.31 -11.16 -2.46
CA GLY A 60 -7.22 -10.13 -2.98
C GLY A 60 -6.80 -8.70 -2.64
N PHE A 61 -5.54 -8.52 -2.25
CA PHE A 61 -4.90 -7.24 -2.07
C PHE A 61 -3.85 -7.04 -3.17
N SER A 62 -3.71 -5.81 -3.63
CA SER A 62 -2.64 -5.39 -4.51
C SER A 62 -2.09 -4.05 -4.02
N LEU A 63 -0.85 -3.76 -4.40
CA LEU A 63 -0.17 -2.54 -4.00
C LEU A 63 0.24 -1.78 -5.25
N GLN A 64 -0.18 -0.52 -5.36
CA GLN A 64 0.15 0.34 -6.50
C GLN A 64 0.91 1.58 -6.04
N PRO A 65 2.05 1.92 -6.67
CA PRO A 65 2.76 3.16 -6.37
C PRO A 65 1.88 4.39 -6.66
N LEU A 66 1.88 5.37 -5.77
CA LEU A 66 1.13 6.61 -5.98
C LEU A 66 1.66 7.42 -7.18
N THR A 67 2.96 7.36 -7.45
CA THR A 67 3.58 7.96 -8.66
C THR A 67 3.07 7.33 -9.96
N ALA A 68 2.70 6.04 -9.96
CA ALA A 68 2.14 5.39 -11.14
C ALA A 68 0.72 5.86 -11.45
N ARG A 69 -0.03 6.33 -10.44
CA ARG A 69 -1.41 6.81 -10.61
C ARG A 69 -1.47 8.14 -11.37
N THR A 70 -0.45 8.99 -11.24
CA THR A 70 -0.33 10.23 -12.02
C THR A 70 -0.06 9.95 -13.51
N ALA A 71 0.69 8.89 -13.82
CA ALA A 71 0.93 8.47 -15.21
C ALA A 71 -0.34 7.85 -15.86
N ALA A 72 -1.03 6.94 -15.16
CA ALA A 72 -2.23 6.30 -15.69
C ALA A 72 -3.43 7.26 -15.87
N HIS A 73 -3.54 8.30 -15.03
CA HIS A 73 -4.57 9.33 -15.20
C HIS A 73 -4.28 10.25 -16.41
N SER A 74 -3.00 10.42 -16.76
CA SER A 74 -2.60 11.21 -17.92
C SER A 74 -2.92 10.51 -19.24
N GLU A 75 -2.75 9.18 -19.32
CA GLU A 75 -3.08 8.40 -20.52
C GLU A 75 -4.60 8.26 -20.74
N ALA A 76 -5.40 8.13 -19.69
CA ALA A 76 -6.86 8.05 -19.80
C ALA A 76 -7.52 9.37 -20.27
N THR A 77 -6.84 10.51 -20.09
CA THR A 77 -7.33 11.82 -20.56
C THR A 77 -6.95 12.11 -22.01
N GLN A 78 -5.93 11.42 -22.54
CA GLN A 78 -5.40 11.71 -23.89
C GLN A 78 -6.08 10.91 -25.01
N LEU A 79 -6.84 9.86 -24.69
CA LEU A 79 -7.58 9.04 -25.66
C LEU A 79 -9.02 9.54 -25.93
N ALA A 80 -9.43 10.65 -25.31
CA ALA A 80 -10.75 11.28 -25.48
C ALA A 80 -10.69 12.58 -26.31
N LYS A 81 -9.82 12.62 -27.33
CA LYS A 81 -9.80 13.69 -28.34
C LYS A 81 -9.86 13.13 -29.75
#